data_AF-V9EIZ4-F1
#
_entry.id   AF-V9EIZ4-F1
#
_cell.length_a   1.000
_cell.length_b   1.000
_cell.length_c   1.000
_cell.angle_alpha   90.00
_cell.angle_beta   90.00
_cell.angle_gamma   90.00
#
_symmetry.space_group_name_H-M   'P 1'
#
loop_
_entity.id
_entity.type
_entity.pdbx_description
1 polymer ?
#
loop_
_entity_poly.entity_id
_entity_poly.type
_entity_poly.pdbx_seq_one_letter_code
_entity_poly.pdbx_strand_id
1 'polypeptide(L)'
;MVSSAAMCVVEIFSALTSLSLICSPAIAMSRIFSQKNVGVASVFPLATLLANSHMWMLYGYMIKNWFPVFWVFLFGDAVGVLYLVVYWRYTPDRRYVARVLGVTLVVLFAATLYAIIGGFGYTGQTRGQIGSTVGVLCDVVAVCLYGAPMEKLFQVLKYRSAAFINVHMVIASLSNNIMWFTYGVLTENWYIISPNILFITLNSSTLVLYLVFNPKTHPLPDDFNLHATIQDSVIESSNKTVYSEGVNSCSPAFDAVRSPPGTLV
;
A
#
# COMPACT_ATOMS: atom_id res chain seq x y z
N MET A 1 -20.68 -8.36 27.84
CA MET A 1 -21.14 -7.05 27.38
C MET A 1 -19.99 -6.07 27.54
N VAL A 2 -19.40 -5.59 26.45
CA VAL A 2 -18.35 -4.57 26.49
C VAL A 2 -18.97 -3.25 26.92
N SER A 3 -18.34 -2.51 27.82
CA SER A 3 -18.83 -1.17 28.19
C SER A 3 -18.81 -0.25 26.97
N SER A 4 -19.89 0.50 26.73
CA SER A 4 -19.96 1.47 25.62
C SER A 4 -18.80 2.48 25.65
N ALA A 5 -18.28 2.79 26.84
CA ALA A 5 -17.09 3.63 26.98
C ALA A 5 -15.82 2.97 26.42
N ALA A 6 -15.64 1.66 26.66
CA ALA A 6 -14.49 0.92 26.13
C ALA A 6 -14.54 0.82 24.59
N MET A 7 -15.73 0.64 24.02
CA MET A 7 -15.93 0.69 22.56
C MET A 7 -15.52 2.05 22.00
N CYS A 8 -16.06 3.14 22.54
CA CYS A 8 -15.77 4.50 22.09
C CYS A 8 -14.25 4.80 22.12
N VAL A 9 -13.56 4.38 23.18
CA VAL A 9 -12.10 4.52 23.28
C VAL A 9 -11.39 3.79 22.14
N VAL A 10 -11.73 2.53 21.89
CA VAL A 10 -11.12 1.74 20.82
C VAL A 10 -11.40 2.33 19.44
N GLU A 11 -12.61 2.84 19.21
CA GLU A 11 -12.99 3.50 17.95
C GLU A 11 -12.15 4.75 17.70
N ILE A 12 -11.98 5.60 18.72
CA ILE A 12 -11.18 6.82 18.64
C ILE A 12 -9.71 6.47 18.36
N PHE A 13 -9.13 5.51 19.09
CA PHE A 13 -7.73 5.13 18.87
C PHE A 13 -7.52 4.48 17.49
N SER A 14 -8.44 3.64 17.03
CA SER A 14 -8.39 3.05 15.68
C SER A 14 -8.47 4.13 14.60
N ALA A 15 -9.37 5.11 14.77
CA ALA A 15 -9.47 6.25 13.88
C ALA A 15 -8.17 7.09 13.84
N LEU A 16 -7.64 7.47 15.00
CA LEU A 16 -6.43 8.30 15.09
C LEU A 16 -5.20 7.62 14.47
N THR A 17 -5.02 6.32 14.73
CA THR A 17 -3.90 5.55 14.16
C THR A 17 -4.04 5.42 12.64
N SER A 18 -5.25 5.20 12.14
CA SER A 18 -5.51 5.15 10.69
C SER A 18 -5.32 6.48 10.00
N LEU A 19 -5.82 7.58 10.57
CA LEU A 19 -5.61 8.92 10.05
C LEU A 19 -4.12 9.25 9.97
N SER A 20 -3.35 8.86 10.98
CA SER A 20 -1.90 9.07 11.00
C SER A 20 -1.21 8.33 9.85
N LEU A 21 -1.58 7.07 9.59
CA LEU A 21 -1.02 6.28 8.49
C LEU A 21 -1.47 6.79 7.11
N ILE A 22 -2.74 7.19 6.96
CA ILE A 22 -3.28 7.83 5.74
C ILE A 22 -2.55 9.14 5.45
N CYS A 23 -2.22 9.92 6.47
CA CYS A 23 -1.48 11.17 6.34
C CYS A 23 0.03 10.98 6.11
N SER A 24 0.57 9.77 6.33
CA SER A 24 2.02 9.53 6.22
C SER A 24 2.63 9.89 4.85
N PRO A 25 1.97 9.68 3.69
CA PRO A 25 2.52 10.07 2.39
C PRO A 25 2.50 11.59 2.16
N ALA A 26 1.83 12.39 3.00
CA ALA A 26 1.75 13.85 2.84
C ALA A 26 3.13 14.50 2.79
N ILE A 27 4.09 14.01 3.60
CA ILE A 27 5.46 14.51 3.61
C ILE A 27 6.13 14.25 2.26
N ALA A 28 5.96 13.05 1.71
CA ALA A 28 6.49 12.70 0.39
C ALA A 28 5.82 13.53 -0.71
N MET A 29 4.50 13.74 -0.66
CA MET A 29 3.79 14.55 -1.65
C MET A 29 4.18 16.04 -1.58
N SER A 30 4.38 16.58 -0.38
CA SER A 30 4.88 17.95 -0.17
C SER A 30 6.28 18.13 -0.76
N ARG A 31 7.15 17.13 -0.59
CA ARG A 31 8.47 17.09 -1.23
C ARG A 31 8.36 17.08 -2.76
N ILE A 32 7.51 16.23 -3.33
CA ILE A 32 7.27 16.16 -4.78
C ILE A 32 6.74 17.49 -5.31
N PHE A 33 5.79 18.10 -4.61
CA PHE A 33 5.24 19.40 -4.97
C PHE A 33 6.31 20.50 -5.00
N SER A 34 7.17 20.53 -3.97
CA SER A 34 8.26 21.52 -3.86
C SER A 34 9.35 21.29 -4.91
N GLN A 35 9.75 20.04 -5.14
CA GLN A 35 10.82 19.66 -6.07
C GLN A 35 10.34 19.59 -7.52
N LYS A 36 9.01 19.62 -7.76
CA LYS A 36 8.36 19.46 -9.06
C LYS A 36 8.79 18.19 -9.81
N ASN A 37 9.22 17.17 -9.06
CA ASN A 37 9.72 15.92 -9.59
C ASN A 37 9.38 14.80 -8.60
N VAL A 38 8.91 13.68 -9.14
CA VAL A 38 8.53 12.47 -8.41
C VAL A 38 9.77 11.66 -7.97
N GLY A 39 10.87 11.74 -8.71
CA GLY A 39 12.06 10.92 -8.47
C GLY A 39 11.78 9.44 -8.64
N VAL A 40 12.24 8.62 -7.69
CA VAL A 40 12.07 7.15 -7.69
C VAL A 40 10.79 6.68 -6.98
N ALA A 41 9.89 7.59 -6.60
CA ALA A 41 8.66 7.22 -5.90
C ALA A 41 7.69 6.51 -6.85
N SER A 42 7.26 5.30 -6.49
CA SER A 42 6.25 4.56 -7.25
C SER A 42 4.84 5.11 -6.99
N VAL A 43 3.97 5.07 -8.01
CA VAL A 43 2.53 5.38 -7.87
C VAL A 43 1.79 4.28 -7.10
N PHE A 44 2.30 3.05 -7.12
CA PHE A 44 1.59 1.88 -6.64
C PHE A 44 1.09 2.03 -5.19
N PRO A 45 1.89 2.49 -4.21
CA PRO A 45 1.43 2.70 -2.83
C PRO A 45 0.30 3.73 -2.70
N LEU A 46 0.25 4.74 -3.58
CA LEU A 46 -0.81 5.76 -3.56
C LEU A 46 -2.10 5.22 -4.17
N ALA A 47 -1.99 4.49 -5.28
CA ALA A 47 -3.14 3.85 -5.93
C ALA A 47 -3.76 2.78 -5.02
N THR A 48 -2.93 2.01 -4.32
CA THR A 48 -3.42 1.00 -3.39
C THR A 48 -3.99 1.62 -2.11
N LEU A 49 -3.42 2.71 -1.59
CA LEU A 49 -4.02 3.47 -0.49
C LEU A 49 -5.44 3.91 -0.85
N LEU A 50 -5.62 4.52 -2.03
CA LEU A 50 -6.95 4.89 -2.53
C LEU A 50 -7.86 3.68 -2.60
N ALA A 51 -7.40 2.57 -3.21
CA ALA A 51 -8.22 1.38 -3.37
C ALA A 51 -8.69 0.80 -2.03
N ASN A 52 -7.78 0.70 -1.05
CA ASN A 52 -8.09 0.21 0.28
C ASN A 52 -9.06 1.15 1.01
N SER A 53 -8.81 2.45 1.00
CA SER A 53 -9.71 3.43 1.61
C SER A 53 -11.10 3.40 0.99
N HIS A 54 -11.21 3.32 -0.33
CA HIS A 54 -12.49 3.25 -1.02
C HIS A 54 -13.28 1.99 -0.64
N MET A 55 -12.62 0.83 -0.63
CA MET A 55 -13.25 -0.45 -0.31
C MET A 55 -13.75 -0.48 1.14
N TRP A 56 -12.94 -0.03 2.11
CA TRP A 56 -13.36 0.04 3.51
C TRP A 56 -14.47 1.06 3.77
N MET A 57 -14.45 2.20 3.07
CA MET A 57 -15.55 3.16 3.09
C MET A 57 -16.84 2.51 2.59
N LEU A 58 -16.79 1.80 1.45
CA LEU A 58 -17.94 1.11 0.88
C LEU A 58 -18.47 0.01 1.81
N TYR A 59 -17.58 -0.75 2.43
CA TYR A 59 -17.93 -1.74 3.44
C TYR A 59 -18.66 -1.10 4.63
N GLY A 60 -18.09 -0.04 5.22
CA GLY A 60 -18.68 0.70 6.32
C GLY A 60 -20.08 1.22 5.99
N TYR A 61 -20.28 1.73 4.77
CA TYR A 61 -21.59 2.13 4.28
C TYR A 61 -22.59 0.96 4.23
N MET A 62 -22.18 -0.20 3.70
CA MET A 62 -23.05 -1.36 3.56
C MET A 62 -23.53 -1.91 4.90
N ILE A 63 -22.61 -2.03 5.88
CA ILE A 63 -22.93 -2.53 7.23
C ILE A 63 -23.44 -1.45 8.19
N LYS A 64 -23.65 -0.21 7.71
CA LYS A 64 -24.09 0.96 8.50
C LYS A 64 -23.15 1.30 9.67
N ASN A 65 -21.86 1.04 9.50
CA ASN A 65 -20.81 1.38 10.46
C ASN A 65 -20.24 2.77 10.12
N TRP A 66 -20.87 3.79 10.69
CA TRP A 66 -20.56 5.20 10.40
C TRP A 66 -19.22 5.64 11.00
N PHE A 67 -18.95 5.29 12.26
CA PHE A 67 -17.70 5.59 12.94
C PHE A 67 -17.18 4.31 13.61
N PRO A 68 -15.89 3.96 13.46
CA PRO A 68 -14.82 4.72 12.78
C PRO A 68 -14.70 4.41 11.28
N VAL A 69 -15.30 3.33 10.79
CA VAL A 69 -15.00 2.78 9.45
C VAL A 69 -15.35 3.78 8.34
N PHE A 70 -16.62 4.13 8.16
CA PHE A 70 -17.03 4.95 7.01
C PHE A 70 -16.30 6.31 6.96
N TRP A 71 -16.35 7.11 8.03
CA TRP A 71 -15.81 8.47 8.01
C TRP A 71 -14.28 8.53 7.89
N VAL A 72 -13.55 7.65 8.58
CA VAL A 72 -12.07 7.64 8.51
C VAL A 72 -11.60 7.24 7.11
N PHE A 73 -12.24 6.24 6.52
CA PHE A 73 -11.86 5.77 5.19
C PHE A 73 -12.39 6.67 4.07
N LEU A 74 -13.50 7.38 4.24
CA LEU A 74 -13.92 8.46 3.34
C LEU A 74 -12.90 9.61 3.33
N PHE A 75 -12.37 9.99 4.49
CA PHE A 75 -11.27 10.94 4.56
C PHE A 75 -10.02 10.40 3.84
N GLY A 76 -9.69 9.13 4.04
CA GLY A 76 -8.59 8.46 3.35
C GLY A 76 -8.75 8.43 1.83
N ASP A 77 -9.97 8.22 1.34
CA ASP A 77 -10.31 8.24 -0.08
C ASP A 77 -10.05 9.63 -0.69
N ALA A 78 -10.58 10.68 -0.05
CA ALA A 78 -10.37 12.06 -0.49
C ALA A 78 -8.89 12.48 -0.48
N VAL A 79 -8.16 12.13 0.57
CA VAL A 79 -6.71 12.38 0.69
C VAL A 79 -5.91 11.58 -0.33
N GLY A 80 -6.29 10.32 -0.57
CA GLY A 80 -5.69 9.46 -1.58
C GLY A 80 -5.82 10.03 -2.99
N VAL A 81 -7.01 10.53 -3.35
CA VAL A 81 -7.23 11.25 -4.62
C VAL A 81 -6.33 12.47 -4.71
N LEU A 82 -6.23 13.28 -3.65
CA LEU A 82 -5.37 14.47 -3.63
C LEU A 82 -3.89 14.11 -3.87
N TYR A 83 -3.37 13.08 -3.21
CA TYR A 83 -2.00 12.61 -3.43
C TYR A 83 -1.77 12.16 -4.86
N LEU A 84 -2.72 11.44 -5.45
CA LEU A 84 -2.64 10.99 -6.84
C LEU A 84 -2.66 12.15 -7.83
N VAL A 85 -3.45 13.20 -7.57
CA VAL A 85 -3.46 14.42 -8.38
C VAL A 85 -2.10 15.11 -8.34
N VAL A 86 -1.51 15.26 -7.15
CA VAL A 86 -0.16 15.83 -6.99
C VAL A 86 0.88 14.98 -7.73
N TYR A 87 0.85 13.66 -7.55
CA TYR A 87 1.77 12.74 -8.22
C TYR A 87 1.63 12.80 -9.75
N TRP A 88 0.40 12.76 -10.26
CA TRP A 88 0.08 12.86 -11.69
C TRP A 88 0.60 14.15 -12.33
N ARG A 89 0.56 15.26 -11.58
CA ARG A 89 0.98 16.57 -12.08
C ARG A 89 2.48 16.64 -12.39
N TYR A 90 3.30 15.89 -11.65
CA TYR A 90 4.76 15.97 -11.71
C TYR A 90 5.44 14.71 -12.23
N THR A 91 4.70 13.63 -12.48
CA THR A 91 5.26 12.39 -13.03
C THR A 91 5.61 12.54 -14.52
N PRO A 92 6.79 12.07 -14.96
CA PRO A 92 7.13 11.98 -16.38
C PRO A 92 6.38 10.82 -17.08
N ASP A 93 6.12 9.72 -16.36
CA ASP A 93 5.60 8.46 -16.93
C ASP A 93 4.08 8.38 -16.95
N ARG A 94 3.42 9.42 -17.50
CA ARG A 94 1.95 9.57 -17.48
C ARG A 94 1.19 8.38 -18.06
N ARG A 95 1.73 7.71 -19.09
CA ARG A 95 1.09 6.54 -19.69
C ARG A 95 1.03 5.35 -18.74
N TYR A 96 2.12 5.08 -18.03
CA TYR A 96 2.17 4.02 -17.02
C TYR A 96 1.21 4.33 -15.87
N VAL A 97 1.29 5.55 -15.35
CA VAL A 97 0.43 6.02 -14.25
C VAL A 97 -1.05 5.97 -14.65
N ALA A 98 -1.39 6.33 -15.90
CA ALA A 98 -2.77 6.29 -16.40
C ALA A 98 -3.31 4.86 -16.45
N ARG A 99 -2.47 3.90 -16.85
CA ARG A 99 -2.86 2.48 -16.88
C ARG A 99 -3.14 1.98 -15.46
N VAL A 100 -2.24 2.26 -14.51
CA VAL A 100 -2.42 1.86 -13.11
C VAL A 100 -3.71 2.49 -12.54
N LEU A 101 -3.88 3.79 -12.70
CA LEU A 101 -5.08 4.50 -12.22
C LEU A 101 -6.35 4.05 -12.93
N GLY A 102 -6.29 3.80 -14.25
CA GLY A 102 -7.42 3.29 -15.01
C GLY A 102 -7.90 1.94 -14.50
N VAL A 103 -6.97 1.00 -14.27
CA VAL A 103 -7.30 -0.31 -13.68
C VAL A 103 -7.87 -0.14 -12.28
N THR A 104 -7.24 0.66 -11.42
CA THR A 104 -7.75 0.94 -10.06
C THR A 104 -9.17 1.50 -10.10
N LEU A 105 -9.41 2.54 -10.91
CA LEU A 105 -10.72 3.19 -11.02
C LEU A 105 -11.80 2.26 -11.58
N VAL A 106 -11.47 1.40 -12.55
CA VAL A 106 -12.40 0.39 -13.08
C VAL A 106 -12.82 -0.60 -11.99
N VAL A 107 -11.84 -1.11 -11.21
CA VAL A 107 -12.11 -2.03 -10.10
C VAL A 107 -12.99 -1.35 -9.04
N LEU A 108 -12.64 -0.12 -8.66
CA LEU A 108 -13.41 0.63 -7.66
C LEU A 108 -14.82 0.93 -8.16
N PHE A 109 -14.97 1.42 -9.39
CA PHE A 109 -16.27 1.69 -9.99
C PHE A 109 -17.15 0.44 -10.03
N ALA A 110 -16.60 -0.72 -10.42
CA ALA A 110 -17.34 -1.98 -10.43
C ALA A 110 -17.81 -2.38 -9.01
N ALA A 111 -16.95 -2.23 -8.00
CA ALA A 111 -17.29 -2.50 -6.61
C ALA A 111 -18.38 -1.54 -6.09
N THR A 112 -18.25 -0.24 -6.34
CA THR A 112 -19.25 0.78 -5.98
C THR A 112 -20.59 0.49 -6.65
N LEU A 113 -20.58 0.17 -7.95
CA LEU A 113 -21.79 -0.14 -8.70
C LEU A 113 -22.49 -1.38 -8.12
N TYR A 114 -21.75 -2.44 -7.81
CA TYR A 114 -22.28 -3.63 -7.15
C TYR A 114 -22.95 -3.29 -5.81
N ALA A 115 -22.28 -2.52 -4.96
CA ALA A 115 -22.82 -2.12 -3.65
C ALA A 115 -24.06 -1.22 -3.78
N ILE A 116 -24.11 -0.31 -4.76
CA ILE A 116 -25.28 0.54 -5.01
C ILE A 116 -26.46 -0.28 -5.53
N ILE A 117 -26.27 -1.08 -6.58
CA ILE A 117 -27.32 -1.93 -7.17
C ILE A 117 -27.88 -2.89 -6.11
N GLY A 118 -26.99 -3.53 -5.34
CA GLY A 118 -27.38 -4.38 -4.23
C GLY A 118 -28.08 -3.61 -3.12
N GLY A 119 -27.60 -2.43 -2.77
CA GLY A 119 -28.19 -1.56 -1.74
C GLY A 119 -29.63 -1.14 -2.05
N PHE A 120 -29.97 -1.01 -3.33
CA PHE A 120 -31.33 -0.75 -3.84
C PHE A 120 -32.20 -2.02 -3.99
N GLY A 121 -31.64 -3.22 -3.76
CA GLY A 121 -32.37 -4.48 -3.77
C GLY A 121 -32.49 -5.15 -5.14
N TYR A 122 -31.84 -4.63 -6.18
CA TYR A 122 -31.92 -5.19 -7.53
C TYR A 122 -31.13 -6.51 -7.70
N THR A 123 -30.24 -6.86 -6.77
CA THR A 123 -29.50 -8.13 -6.80
C THR A 123 -30.24 -9.30 -6.16
N GLY A 124 -31.41 -9.07 -5.56
CA GLY A 124 -32.13 -10.08 -4.78
C GLY A 124 -31.42 -10.52 -3.49
N GLN A 125 -30.29 -9.89 -3.15
CA GLN A 125 -29.53 -10.16 -1.94
C GLN A 125 -29.95 -9.21 -0.81
N THR A 126 -29.88 -9.69 0.42
CA THR A 126 -30.01 -8.83 1.61
C THR A 126 -28.79 -7.90 1.74
N ARG A 127 -28.97 -6.74 2.38
CA ARG A 127 -27.86 -5.80 2.67
C ARG A 127 -26.71 -6.45 3.42
N GLY A 128 -27.01 -7.41 4.30
CA GLY A 128 -26.00 -8.19 5.02
C GLY A 128 -25.16 -9.07 4.09
N GLN A 129 -25.80 -9.79 3.16
CA GLN A 129 -25.09 -10.62 2.17
C GLN A 129 -24.19 -9.77 1.25
N ILE A 130 -24.66 -8.60 0.82
CA ILE A 130 -23.85 -7.68 0.01
C ILE A 130 -22.67 -7.15 0.86
N GLY A 131 -22.93 -6.79 2.12
CA GLY A 131 -21.89 -6.41 3.07
C GLY A 131 -20.84 -7.49 3.24
N SER A 132 -21.24 -8.76 3.34
CA SER A 132 -20.34 -9.92 3.36
C SER A 132 -19.50 -10.03 2.09
N THR A 133 -20.10 -9.89 0.90
CA THR A 133 -19.34 -9.92 -0.35
C THR A 133 -18.33 -8.78 -0.43
N VAL A 134 -18.75 -7.55 -0.08
CA VAL A 134 -17.86 -6.38 -0.06
C VAL A 134 -16.74 -6.57 0.96
N GLY A 135 -17.04 -7.15 2.14
CA GLY A 135 -16.05 -7.48 3.17
C GLY A 135 -14.99 -8.47 2.66
N VAL A 136 -15.38 -9.53 1.95
CA VAL A 136 -14.42 -10.45 1.31
C VAL A 136 -13.56 -9.73 0.28
N LEU A 137 -14.15 -8.83 -0.53
CA LEU A 137 -13.38 -8.03 -1.48
C LEU A 137 -12.39 -7.08 -0.78
N CYS A 138 -12.79 -6.49 0.35
CA CYS A 138 -11.88 -5.71 1.20
C CYS A 138 -10.70 -6.55 1.66
N ASP A 139 -10.94 -7.77 2.14
CA ASP A 139 -9.88 -8.69 2.61
C ASP A 139 -8.90 -9.04 1.49
N VAL A 140 -9.42 -9.37 0.30
CA VAL A 140 -8.59 -9.67 -0.88
C VAL A 140 -7.73 -8.47 -1.25
N VAL A 141 -8.33 -7.27 -1.34
CA VAL A 141 -7.60 -6.04 -1.64
C VAL A 141 -6.54 -5.78 -0.57
N ALA A 142 -6.89 -5.90 0.71
CA ALA A 142 -6.00 -5.70 1.83
C ALA A 142 -4.82 -6.69 1.79
N VAL A 143 -5.03 -7.97 1.49
CA VAL A 143 -3.95 -8.96 1.32
C VAL A 143 -3.07 -8.63 0.12
N CYS A 144 -3.65 -8.29 -1.03
CA CYS A 144 -2.89 -7.89 -2.22
C CYS A 144 -2.00 -6.66 -1.96
N LEU A 145 -2.49 -5.71 -1.16
CA LEU A 145 -1.76 -4.51 -0.75
C LEU A 145 -0.44 -4.82 -0.03
N TYR A 146 -0.42 -5.91 0.72
CA TYR A 146 0.74 -6.30 1.52
C TYR A 146 1.87 -6.95 0.72
N GLY A 147 1.67 -7.16 -0.59
CA GLY A 147 2.74 -7.61 -1.48
C GLY A 147 4.00 -6.73 -1.42
N ALA A 148 3.84 -5.40 -1.34
CA ALA A 148 4.97 -4.47 -1.30
C ALA A 148 5.80 -4.57 0.01
N PRO A 149 5.19 -4.57 1.22
CA PRO A 149 5.91 -4.91 2.46
C PRO A 149 6.57 -6.29 2.44
N MET A 150 5.93 -7.31 1.85
CA MET A 150 6.54 -8.65 1.75
C MET A 150 7.77 -8.67 0.84
N GLU A 151 7.76 -7.94 -0.28
CA GLU A 151 8.94 -7.76 -1.13
C GLU A 151 10.11 -7.16 -0.34
N LYS A 152 9.85 -6.15 0.49
CA LYS A 152 10.86 -5.56 1.38
C LYS A 152 11.43 -6.58 2.36
N LEU A 153 10.60 -7.45 2.92
CA LEU A 153 11.06 -8.51 3.81
C LEU A 153 12.01 -9.49 3.10
N PHE A 154 11.68 -9.86 1.86
CA PHE A 154 12.53 -10.71 1.03
C PHE A 154 13.88 -10.03 0.72
N GLN A 155 13.88 -8.73 0.43
CA GLN A 155 15.11 -7.96 0.23
C GLN A 155 15.99 -7.98 1.49
N VAL A 156 15.42 -7.81 2.69
CA VAL A 156 16.18 -7.84 3.94
C VAL A 156 16.81 -9.21 4.18
N LEU A 157 16.09 -10.30 3.89
CA LEU A 157 16.62 -11.65 4.00
C LEU A 157 17.72 -11.93 2.97
N LYS A 158 17.52 -11.48 1.72
CA LYS A 158 18.47 -11.68 0.61
C LYS A 158 19.77 -10.91 0.82
N TYR A 159 19.68 -9.64 1.21
CA TYR A 159 20.83 -8.74 1.36
C TYR A 159 21.34 -8.67 2.81
N ARG A 160 20.69 -9.38 3.75
CA ARG A 160 21.01 -9.39 5.19
C ARG A 160 21.18 -8.00 5.81
N SER A 161 20.44 -7.01 5.33
CA SER A 161 20.49 -5.64 5.85
C SER A 161 19.10 -5.04 5.92
N ALA A 162 18.76 -4.45 7.07
CA ALA A 162 17.49 -3.77 7.29
C ALA A 162 17.52 -2.26 6.93
N ALA A 163 18.52 -1.80 6.17
CA ALA A 163 18.71 -0.38 5.86
C ALA A 163 17.52 0.30 5.17
N PHE A 164 16.67 -0.47 4.47
CA PHE A 164 15.48 0.03 3.78
C PHE A 164 14.20 0.03 4.63
N ILE A 165 14.23 -0.51 5.86
CA ILE A 165 13.08 -0.55 6.75
C ILE A 165 13.01 0.73 7.57
N ASN A 166 11.90 1.45 7.46
CA ASN A 166 11.56 2.51 8.40
C ASN A 166 10.87 1.90 9.64
N VAL A 167 11.65 1.64 10.69
CA VAL A 167 11.16 0.98 11.92
C VAL A 167 10.01 1.74 12.59
N HIS A 168 10.02 3.08 12.54
CA HIS A 168 8.94 3.89 13.12
C HIS A 168 7.61 3.66 12.40
N MET A 169 7.63 3.54 11.07
CA MET A 169 6.45 3.23 10.27
C MET A 169 5.93 1.81 10.52
N VAL A 170 6.82 0.84 10.72
CA VAL A 170 6.44 -0.55 11.07
C VAL A 170 5.77 -0.60 12.44
N ILE A 171 6.32 0.08 13.44
CA ILE A 171 5.72 0.13 14.78
C ILE A 171 4.35 0.83 14.73
N ALA A 172 4.24 1.97 14.05
CA ALA A 172 2.97 2.67 13.90
C ALA A 172 1.91 1.80 13.19
N SER A 173 2.33 1.06 12.15
CA SER A 173 1.47 0.11 11.45
C SER A 173 1.03 -1.04 12.35
N LEU A 174 1.94 -1.62 13.13
CA LEU A 174 1.63 -2.68 14.09
C LEU A 174 0.59 -2.21 15.13
N SER A 175 0.78 -1.01 15.70
CA SER A 175 -0.18 -0.43 16.65
C SER A 175 -1.56 -0.22 16.03
N ASN A 176 -1.63 0.28 14.79
CA ASN A 176 -2.88 0.41 14.04
C ASN A 176 -3.58 -0.95 13.87
N ASN A 177 -2.84 -1.98 13.43
CA ASN A 177 -3.42 -3.31 13.20
C ASN A 177 -3.91 -3.96 14.51
N ILE A 178 -3.22 -3.74 15.63
CA ILE A 178 -3.68 -4.22 16.96
C ILE A 178 -4.97 -3.50 17.38
N MET A 179 -5.09 -2.19 17.14
CA MET A 179 -6.33 -1.46 17.41
C MET A 179 -7.49 -1.95 16.55
N TRP A 180 -7.28 -2.15 15.25
CA TRP A 180 -8.30 -2.68 14.37
C TRP A 180 -8.66 -4.14 14.64
N PHE A 181 -7.69 -4.97 14.99
CA PHE A 181 -7.97 -6.33 15.47
C PHE A 181 -8.85 -6.29 16.73
N THR A 182 -8.49 -5.47 17.70
CA THR A 182 -9.28 -5.29 18.93
C THR A 182 -10.69 -4.80 18.59
N TYR A 183 -10.83 -3.79 17.72
CA TYR A 183 -12.11 -3.31 17.24
C TYR A 183 -12.94 -4.41 16.57
N GLY A 184 -12.32 -5.20 15.69
CA GLY A 184 -12.95 -6.33 15.01
C GLY A 184 -13.47 -7.38 16.00
N VAL A 185 -12.68 -7.74 17.01
CA VAL A 185 -13.08 -8.68 18.08
C VAL A 185 -14.27 -8.13 18.86
N LEU A 186 -14.25 -6.85 19.25
CA LEU A 186 -15.33 -6.26 20.04
C LEU A 186 -16.62 -6.06 19.24
N THR A 187 -16.53 -5.93 17.91
CA THR A 187 -17.68 -5.84 17.00
C THR A 187 -18.08 -7.18 16.38
N GLU A 188 -17.43 -8.28 16.80
CA GLU A 188 -17.61 -9.62 16.24
C GLU A 188 -17.51 -9.66 14.70
N ASN A 189 -16.67 -8.78 14.13
CA ASN A 189 -16.57 -8.55 12.70
C ASN A 189 -15.37 -9.30 12.09
N TRP A 190 -15.63 -10.51 11.58
CA TRP A 190 -14.58 -11.38 11.04
C TRP A 190 -13.81 -10.76 9.85
N TYR A 191 -14.48 -9.96 9.02
CA TYR A 191 -13.84 -9.26 7.91
C TYR A 191 -12.81 -8.22 8.38
N ILE A 192 -13.00 -7.62 9.55
CA ILE A 192 -11.97 -6.74 10.14
C ILE A 192 -10.88 -7.58 10.80
N ILE A 193 -11.24 -8.65 11.50
CA ILE A 193 -10.29 -9.51 12.23
C ILE A 193 -9.28 -10.16 11.28
N SER A 194 -9.76 -10.79 10.19
CA SER A 194 -8.97 -11.64 9.31
C SER A 194 -7.72 -10.97 8.71
N PRO A 195 -7.81 -9.82 8.01
CA PRO A 195 -6.63 -9.17 7.45
C PRO A 195 -5.70 -8.63 8.54
N ASN A 196 -6.24 -8.15 9.67
CA ASN A 196 -5.43 -7.60 10.75
C ASN A 196 -4.54 -8.65 11.44
N ILE A 197 -4.99 -9.91 11.56
CA ILE A 197 -4.14 -11.01 12.04
C ILE A 197 -2.90 -11.16 11.14
N LEU A 198 -3.11 -11.23 9.82
CA LEU A 198 -2.02 -11.35 8.85
C LEU A 198 -1.04 -10.18 8.98
N PHE A 199 -1.57 -8.97 9.14
CA PHE A 199 -0.76 -7.76 9.20
C PHE A 199 0.03 -7.65 10.50
N ILE A 200 -0.53 -8.09 11.62
CA ILE A 200 0.18 -8.18 12.90
C ILE A 200 1.33 -9.18 12.77
N THR A 201 1.10 -10.36 12.19
CA THR A 201 2.15 -11.36 11.97
C THR A 201 3.28 -10.79 11.10
N LEU A 202 2.95 -10.20 9.96
CA LEU A 202 3.95 -9.66 9.02
C LEU A 202 4.74 -8.47 9.62
N ASN A 203 4.08 -7.53 10.30
CA ASN A 203 4.77 -6.42 10.94
C ASN A 203 5.67 -6.89 12.08
N SER A 204 5.23 -7.89 12.85
CA SER A 204 6.04 -8.51 13.90
C SER A 204 7.26 -9.21 13.32
N SER A 205 7.11 -9.99 12.25
CA SER A 205 8.24 -10.61 11.54
C SER A 205 9.22 -9.57 11.00
N THR A 206 8.71 -8.46 10.44
CA THR A 206 9.53 -7.34 9.96
C THR A 206 10.33 -6.69 11.09
N LEU A 207 9.71 -6.50 12.26
CA LEU A 207 10.39 -5.94 13.42
C LEU A 207 11.47 -6.87 13.96
N VAL A 208 11.21 -8.18 14.02
CA VAL A 208 12.21 -9.19 14.42
C VAL A 208 13.39 -9.18 13.45
N LEU A 209 13.14 -9.16 12.14
CA LEU A 209 14.21 -9.11 11.14
C LEU A 209 15.02 -7.81 11.21
N TYR A 210 14.38 -6.67 11.52
CA TYR A 210 15.09 -5.42 11.76
C TYR A 210 16.03 -5.50 12.97
N LEU A 211 15.63 -6.17 14.05
CA LEU A 211 16.47 -6.35 15.24
C LEU A 211 17.66 -7.28 14.98
N VAL A 212 17.45 -8.35 14.21
CA VAL A 212 18.51 -9.32 13.86
C VAL A 212 19.48 -8.73 12.83
N PHE A 213 18.98 -8.11 11.77
CA PHE A 213 19.77 -7.51 10.68
C PHE A 213 19.95 -6.01 10.88
N ASN A 214 20.25 -5.60 12.12
CA ASN A 214 20.34 -4.20 12.50
C ASN A 214 21.28 -3.44 11.55
N PRO A 215 20.84 -2.31 10.96
CA PRO A 215 21.65 -1.57 9.98
C PRO A 215 23.03 -1.13 10.50
N LYS A 216 23.19 -1.03 11.83
CA LYS A 216 24.47 -0.68 12.47
C LYS A 216 25.47 -1.84 12.51
N THR A 217 25.00 -3.09 12.54
CA THR A 217 25.84 -4.30 12.59
C THR A 217 25.94 -5.01 11.25
N HIS A 218 24.93 -4.82 10.38
CA HIS A 218 24.88 -5.36 9.03
C HIS A 218 24.58 -4.25 8.02
N PRO A 219 25.59 -3.40 7.70
CA PRO A 219 25.46 -2.42 6.64
C PRO A 219 25.24 -3.13 5.29
N LEU A 220 24.72 -2.38 4.31
CA LEU A 220 24.54 -2.90 2.96
C LEU A 220 25.90 -3.35 2.38
N PRO A 221 25.96 -4.47 1.64
CA PRO A 221 27.18 -4.86 0.94
C PRO A 221 27.67 -3.74 0.00
N ASP A 222 28.99 -3.55 -0.10
CA ASP A 222 29.59 -2.47 -0.92
C ASP A 222 29.21 -2.57 -2.42
N ASP A 223 28.88 -3.77 -2.90
CA ASP A 223 28.41 -4.04 -4.27
C ASP A 223 26.91 -3.77 -4.50
N PHE A 224 26.19 -3.21 -3.51
CA PHE A 224 24.76 -2.93 -3.62
C PHE A 224 24.49 -1.78 -4.61
N ASN A 225 24.29 -2.13 -5.87
CA ASN A 225 23.83 -1.20 -6.89
C ASN A 225 22.35 -0.84 -6.66
N LEU A 226 22.08 0.32 -6.05
CA LEU A 226 20.73 0.87 -5.86
C LEU A 226 19.91 0.90 -7.18
N HIS A 227 20.60 1.08 -8.32
CA HIS A 227 20.01 1.05 -9.65
C HIS A 227 19.57 -0.34 -10.11
N ALA A 228 20.29 -1.42 -9.73
CA ALA A 228 19.95 -2.78 -10.15
C ALA A 228 18.67 -3.28 -9.47
N THR A 229 18.42 -2.93 -8.20
CA THR A 229 17.22 -3.39 -7.48
C THR A 229 15.95 -2.62 -7.88
N ILE A 230 16.07 -1.35 -8.26
CA ILE A 230 14.96 -0.60 -8.89
C ILE A 230 14.70 -1.16 -10.29
N GLN A 231 15.75 -1.46 -11.05
CA GLN A 231 15.61 -2.09 -12.36
C GLN A 231 15.03 -3.51 -12.24
N ASP A 232 15.40 -4.32 -11.25
CA ASP A 232 14.88 -5.68 -11.06
C ASP A 232 13.43 -5.69 -10.55
N SER A 233 13.05 -4.78 -9.64
CA SER A 233 11.63 -4.62 -9.23
C SER A 233 10.75 -4.06 -10.37
N VAL A 234 11.32 -3.27 -11.29
CA VAL A 234 10.65 -2.80 -12.51
C VAL A 234 10.66 -3.86 -13.63
N ILE A 235 11.74 -4.62 -13.79
CA ILE A 235 11.91 -5.69 -14.79
C ILE A 235 11.08 -6.91 -14.39
N GLU A 236 10.94 -7.25 -13.12
CA GLU A 236 10.10 -8.37 -12.68
C GLU A 236 8.59 -8.04 -12.78
N SER A 237 8.24 -6.76 -12.64
CA SER A 237 6.92 -6.21 -13.00
C SER A 237 6.70 -6.22 -14.53
N SER A 238 7.74 -5.89 -15.31
CA SER A 238 7.70 -5.91 -16.78
C SER A 238 7.71 -7.33 -17.37
N ASN A 239 8.38 -8.30 -16.76
CA ASN A 239 8.51 -9.66 -17.27
C ASN A 239 7.25 -10.50 -17.04
N LYS A 240 6.34 -10.07 -16.16
CA LYS A 240 4.98 -10.64 -16.07
C LYS A 240 4.03 -10.11 -17.15
N THR A 241 4.42 -9.07 -17.91
CA THR A 241 3.63 -8.52 -19.02
C THR A 241 4.10 -8.95 -20.40
N VAL A 242 5.17 -9.73 -20.52
CA VAL A 242 5.73 -10.19 -21.81
C VAL A 242 5.57 -11.71 -21.97
N TYR A 243 4.32 -12.17 -22.02
CA TYR A 243 3.95 -13.40 -22.75
C TYR A 243 2.85 -13.03 -23.76
N SER A 244 3.19 -12.17 -24.71
CA SER A 244 2.64 -12.17 -26.06
C SER A 244 3.43 -11.20 -26.93
N GLU A 245 3.69 -11.66 -28.16
CA GLU A 245 4.27 -10.93 -29.30
C GLU A 245 5.80 -10.82 -29.38
N GLY A 246 6.41 -11.96 -29.72
CA GLY A 246 7.04 -12.19 -31.03
C GLY A 246 7.84 -11.08 -31.74
N VAL A 247 9.14 -11.41 -31.95
CA VAL A 247 9.95 -11.23 -33.18
C VAL A 247 10.78 -9.92 -33.37
N ASN A 248 12.10 -10.14 -33.37
CA ASN A 248 13.24 -9.47 -34.05
C ASN A 248 13.38 -7.93 -34.04
N SER A 249 14.47 -7.42 -33.46
CA SER A 249 15.72 -7.09 -34.19
C SER A 249 16.67 -6.14 -33.41
N CYS A 250 17.97 -6.40 -33.60
CA CYS A 250 19.14 -5.52 -33.54
C CYS A 250 19.36 -4.50 -32.39
N SER A 251 20.45 -4.74 -31.64
CA SER A 251 21.22 -3.73 -30.90
C SER A 251 21.89 -2.73 -31.87
N PRO A 252 22.22 -1.51 -31.40
CA PRO A 252 23.63 -1.16 -31.39
C PRO A 252 24.12 -0.50 -30.10
N ALA A 253 25.30 -0.97 -29.71
CA ALA A 253 26.36 -0.37 -28.91
C ALA A 253 26.31 1.15 -28.68
N PHE A 254 26.42 1.55 -27.41
CA PHE A 254 27.01 2.83 -27.04
C PHE A 254 28.38 2.56 -26.40
N ASP A 255 29.40 2.99 -27.13
CA ASP A 255 30.79 3.07 -26.72
C ASP A 255 31.09 4.51 -26.25
N ALA A 256 32.21 4.66 -25.52
CA ALA A 256 32.86 5.90 -25.04
C ALA A 256 32.38 6.44 -23.66
N VAL A 257 33.23 6.80 -22.69
CA VAL A 257 34.66 7.19 -22.69
C VAL A 257 35.29 6.80 -21.34
N ARG A 258 36.48 6.17 -21.35
CA ARG A 258 37.36 6.02 -20.18
C ARG A 258 38.16 7.32 -19.97
N SER A 259 38.20 7.84 -18.75
CA SER A 259 39.19 8.86 -18.34
C SER A 259 40.56 8.20 -18.10
N PRO A 260 41.69 8.87 -18.42
CA PRO A 260 43.02 8.28 -18.28
C PRO A 260 43.52 8.24 -16.81
N PRO A 261 44.43 7.30 -16.46
CA PRO A 261 45.01 7.17 -15.13
C PRO A 261 46.37 7.89 -14.97
N GLY A 262 46.66 8.32 -13.74
CA GLY A 262 48.01 8.68 -13.23
C GLY A 262 48.51 10.08 -13.62
N THR A 263 49.30 10.81 -12.83
CA THR A 263 50.39 10.33 -11.95
C THR A 263 50.81 11.43 -10.96
N LEU A 264 51.31 10.96 -9.82
CA LEU A 264 52.06 11.64 -8.75
C LEU A 264 53.19 12.56 -9.26
N VAL A 265 53.32 13.76 -8.65
CA VAL A 265 54.51 14.23 -7.89
C VAL A 265 54.00 15.13 -6.77
#